data_AF-A0A5A7MJP2-F1
#
_entry.id   AF-A0A5A7MJP2-F1
#
_cell.length_a   1.000
_cell.length_b   1.000
_cell.length_c   1.000
_cell.angle_alpha   90.00
_cell.angle_beta   90.00
_cell.angle_gamma   90.00
#
_symmetry.space_group_name_H-M   'P 1'
#
loop_
_entity.id
_entity.type
_entity.pdbx_description
1 polymer ?
#
loop_
_entity_poly.entity_id
_entity_poly.type
_entity_poly.pdbx_seq_one_letter_code
_entity_poly.pdbx_strand_id
1 'polypeptide(L)'
;MRQGIEGGTMLMRRTAIKPGKGFKSRCGWAGAGIRDEQDEGHHYEPGQAGSREQRLADRAARQIESALATASLVPENVTMAPGAGTTGIVVLKEHAIESEPYRRLVAELPCFWCGISGYSQHAHLNYGKGLGMKTDDRTGFPLCCSRPGVEGCHVAYDNYRLLESGGREAHREYGIEAGRFTREQILKAGLWPKKLPLWQGSPRKTN
;
A
#
# COMPACT_ATOMS: atom_id res chain seq x y z
N MET A 1 33.45 -42.83 -1.15
CA MET A 1 32.56 -42.61 -2.32
C MET A 1 31.24 -42.04 -1.81
N ARG A 2 30.81 -40.91 -2.37
CA ARG A 2 29.62 -40.15 -1.98
C ARG A 2 28.37 -40.83 -2.54
N GLN A 3 27.31 -40.99 -1.74
CA GLN A 3 25.96 -41.22 -2.27
C GLN A 3 25.04 -40.13 -1.74
N GLY A 4 24.48 -39.37 -2.69
CA GLY A 4 23.62 -38.22 -2.47
C GLY A 4 22.18 -38.64 -2.22
N ILE A 5 21.54 -37.86 -1.36
CA ILE A 5 20.13 -37.85 -0.99
C ILE A 5 19.41 -36.89 -1.94
N GLU A 6 18.57 -37.42 -2.84
CA GLU A 6 17.71 -36.60 -3.70
C GLU A 6 16.40 -36.28 -2.97
N GLY A 7 16.39 -35.14 -2.28
CA GLY A 7 15.17 -34.53 -1.74
C GLY A 7 14.42 -33.78 -2.83
N GLY A 8 13.35 -34.40 -3.35
CA GLY A 8 12.42 -33.77 -4.31
C GLY A 8 11.79 -32.51 -3.73
N THR A 9 12.24 -31.36 -4.21
CA THR A 9 11.65 -30.05 -3.89
C THR A 9 10.40 -29.88 -4.76
N MET A 10 9.21 -29.95 -4.16
CA MET A 10 7.96 -29.66 -4.88
C MET A 10 7.86 -28.15 -5.10
N LEU A 11 8.54 -27.64 -6.14
CA LEU A 11 8.28 -26.33 -6.70
C LEU A 11 6.84 -26.33 -7.21
N MET A 12 5.94 -25.63 -6.52
CA MET A 12 4.68 -25.19 -7.11
C MET A 12 5.02 -24.23 -8.25
N ARG A 13 5.19 -24.77 -9.46
CA ARG A 13 5.30 -24.02 -10.71
C ARG A 13 4.00 -23.24 -10.88
N ARG A 14 4.01 -21.96 -10.53
CA ARG A 14 2.93 -21.04 -10.90
C ARG A 14 3.13 -20.71 -12.37
N THR A 15 2.15 -21.09 -13.18
CA THR A 15 2.06 -20.80 -14.60
C THR A 15 2.29 -19.30 -14.83
N ALA A 16 3.14 -18.95 -15.79
CA ALA A 16 3.32 -17.57 -16.21
C ALA A 16 1.97 -16.97 -16.60
N ILE A 17 1.54 -15.94 -15.87
CA ILE A 17 0.43 -15.09 -16.28
C ILE A 17 0.89 -14.44 -17.60
N LYS A 18 0.30 -14.90 -18.70
CA LYS A 18 0.51 -14.29 -20.01
C LYS A 18 0.15 -12.80 -19.89
N PRO A 19 0.95 -11.88 -20.44
CA PRO A 19 0.56 -10.47 -20.49
C PRO A 19 -0.73 -10.39 -21.30
N GLY A 20 -1.86 -10.28 -20.60
CA GLY A 20 -3.16 -10.00 -21.19
C GLY A 20 -3.04 -8.69 -21.95
N LYS A 21 -3.66 -8.65 -23.13
CA LYS A 21 -3.65 -7.52 -24.06
C LYS A 21 -3.77 -6.20 -23.30
N GLY A 22 -2.76 -5.35 -23.50
CA GLY A 22 -2.66 -4.04 -22.91
C GLY A 22 -3.99 -3.29 -22.95
N PHE A 23 -4.30 -2.66 -21.83
CA PHE A 23 -5.26 -1.56 -21.77
C PHE A 23 -4.87 -0.55 -22.85
N LYS A 24 -5.67 -0.45 -23.92
CA LYS A 24 -5.46 0.53 -24.97
C LYS A 24 -5.67 1.91 -24.35
N SER A 25 -4.58 2.61 -24.05
CA SER A 25 -4.63 4.03 -23.71
C SER A 25 -5.19 4.77 -24.92
N ARG A 26 -6.35 5.41 -24.75
CA ARG A 26 -6.92 6.27 -25.78
C ARG A 26 -6.41 7.69 -25.56
N CYS A 27 -5.12 7.89 -25.82
CA CYS A 27 -4.50 9.20 -25.92
C CYS A 27 -3.62 9.22 -27.17
N GLY A 28 -4.22 9.55 -28.31
CA GLY A 28 -3.50 9.85 -29.55
C GLY A 28 -3.86 11.27 -29.98
N TRP A 29 -2.93 12.20 -29.75
CA TRP A 29 -2.90 13.48 -30.45
C TRP A 29 -2.02 13.33 -31.69
N ALA A 30 -2.61 13.56 -32.86
CA ALA A 30 -2.07 14.19 -34.08
C ALA A 30 -2.78 13.59 -35.30
N GLY A 31 -3.38 14.45 -36.12
CA GLY A 31 -4.39 14.10 -37.12
C GLY A 31 -3.87 13.42 -38.39
N ALA A 32 -4.75 12.64 -39.00
CA ALA A 32 -4.80 12.37 -40.44
C ALA A 32 -6.23 11.87 -40.75
N GLY A 33 -6.87 12.47 -41.74
CA GLY A 33 -8.31 12.39 -41.94
C GLY A 33 -8.86 11.03 -42.35
N ILE A 34 -10.08 10.77 -41.91
CA ILE A 34 -11.10 9.99 -42.60
C ILE A 34 -12.41 10.74 -42.34
N ARG A 35 -13.05 11.19 -43.42
CA ARG A 35 -14.43 11.69 -43.39
C ARG A 35 -15.32 10.46 -43.25
N ASP A 36 -15.98 10.32 -42.12
CA ASP A 36 -17.15 9.45 -42.02
C ASP A 36 -18.33 10.34 -41.59
N GLU A 37 -19.18 10.61 -42.59
CA GLU A 37 -20.46 11.30 -42.43
C GLU A 37 -21.43 10.34 -41.73
N GLN A 38 -21.62 10.50 -40.42
CA GLN A 38 -22.84 10.20 -39.63
C GLN A 38 -22.52 10.25 -38.12
N ASP A 39 -22.64 11.43 -37.52
CA ASP A 39 -22.78 11.57 -36.06
C ASP A 39 -24.00 12.45 -35.78
N GLU A 40 -25.16 11.80 -35.68
CA GLU A 40 -26.39 12.44 -35.24
C GLU A 40 -26.31 12.74 -33.73
N GLY A 41 -25.81 13.94 -33.43
CA GLY A 41 -26.44 14.84 -32.47
C GLY A 41 -26.58 14.36 -31.02
N HIS A 42 -25.46 14.11 -30.34
CA HIS A 42 -25.44 14.31 -28.89
C HIS A 42 -25.40 15.81 -28.58
N HIS A 43 -26.58 16.39 -28.38
CA HIS A 43 -26.76 17.77 -27.91
C HIS A 43 -26.05 17.94 -26.56
N TYR A 44 -24.87 18.57 -26.57
CA TYR A 44 -24.21 19.04 -25.36
C TYR A 44 -24.90 20.34 -24.95
N GLU A 45 -25.74 20.30 -23.92
CA GLU A 45 -26.24 21.52 -23.26
C GLU A 45 -25.05 22.28 -22.66
N PRO A 46 -24.66 23.46 -23.20
CA PRO A 46 -23.51 24.20 -22.73
C PRO A 46 -23.94 25.03 -21.52
N GLY A 47 -23.62 24.55 -20.31
CA GLY A 47 -23.76 25.42 -19.15
C GLY A 47 -23.82 24.77 -17.78
N GLN A 48 -22.91 23.86 -17.41
CA GLN A 48 -22.83 23.45 -16.00
C GLN A 48 -21.50 22.81 -15.54
N ALA A 49 -20.38 23.26 -16.10
CA ALA A 49 -19.09 23.07 -15.45
C ALA A 49 -18.40 24.44 -15.40
N GLY A 50 -18.53 25.15 -14.27
CA GLY A 50 -17.76 26.36 -14.06
C GLY A 50 -16.27 26.09 -14.35
N SER A 51 -15.58 27.10 -14.88
CA SER A 51 -14.14 26.99 -15.16
C SER A 51 -13.39 26.51 -13.91
N ARG A 52 -12.21 25.93 -14.09
CA ARG A 52 -11.37 25.52 -12.95
C ARG A 52 -11.18 26.69 -11.98
N GLU A 53 -11.02 27.89 -12.53
CA GLU A 53 -10.92 29.14 -11.80
C GLU A 53 -12.19 29.44 -10.99
N GLN A 54 -13.39 29.26 -11.55
CA GLN A 54 -14.65 29.44 -10.81
C GLN A 54 -14.78 28.45 -9.66
N ARG A 55 -14.42 27.17 -9.85
CA ARG A 55 -14.44 26.18 -8.75
C ARG A 55 -13.45 26.51 -7.64
N LEU A 56 -12.30 27.08 -7.99
CA LEU A 56 -11.30 27.55 -7.02
C LEU A 56 -11.80 28.81 -6.29
N ALA A 57 -12.43 29.74 -7.01
CA ALA A 57 -13.05 30.93 -6.45
C ALA A 57 -14.18 30.58 -5.47
N ASP A 58 -15.07 29.65 -5.83
CA ASP A 58 -16.15 29.18 -4.96
C ASP A 58 -15.62 28.49 -3.70
N ARG A 59 -14.53 27.73 -3.83
CA ARG A 59 -13.87 27.11 -2.67
C ARG A 59 -13.23 28.16 -1.78
N ALA A 60 -12.57 29.16 -2.36
CA ALA A 60 -11.97 30.27 -1.62
C ALA A 60 -13.04 31.09 -0.89
N ALA A 61 -14.15 31.40 -1.54
CA ALA A 61 -15.27 32.12 -0.94
C ALA A 61 -15.85 31.38 0.27
N ARG A 62 -16.12 30.07 0.15
CA ARG A 62 -16.59 29.25 1.27
C ARG A 62 -15.58 29.18 2.42
N GLN A 63 -14.28 29.15 2.13
CA GLN A 63 -13.26 29.17 3.18
C GLN A 63 -13.20 30.51 3.90
N ILE A 64 -13.33 31.63 3.17
CA ILE A 64 -13.37 32.97 3.76
C ILE A 64 -14.62 33.13 4.62
N GLU A 65 -15.79 32.74 4.12
CA GLU A 65 -17.05 32.79 4.87
C GLU A 65 -16.99 31.96 6.16
N SER A 66 -16.46 30.73 6.08
CA SER A 66 -16.23 29.90 7.26
C SER A 66 -15.25 30.56 8.24
N ALA A 67 -14.16 31.16 7.75
CA ALA A 67 -13.17 31.81 8.60
C ALA A 67 -13.76 33.03 9.31
N LEU A 68 -14.54 33.85 8.61
CA LEU A 68 -15.25 35.01 9.16
C LEU A 68 -16.29 34.58 10.19
N ALA A 69 -17.06 33.52 9.92
CA ALA A 69 -18.03 32.97 10.87
C ALA A 69 -17.37 32.49 12.17
N THR A 70 -16.12 32.02 12.09
CA THR A 70 -15.35 31.57 13.26
C THR A 70 -14.36 32.61 13.80
N ALA A 71 -14.31 33.82 13.24
CA ALA A 71 -13.28 34.81 13.58
C ALA A 71 -13.39 35.33 15.02
N SER A 72 -14.59 35.29 15.62
CA SER A 72 -14.83 35.60 17.03
C SER A 72 -14.70 34.39 17.96
N LEU A 73 -14.53 33.19 17.41
CA LEU A 73 -14.35 31.94 18.15
C LEU A 73 -12.87 31.60 18.38
N VAL A 74 -11.96 32.52 18.07
CA VAL A 74 -10.53 32.38 18.39
C VAL A 74 -10.43 32.42 19.91
N PRO A 75 -10.09 31.30 20.56
CA PRO A 75 -10.06 31.32 22.00
C PRO A 75 -8.74 31.99 22.42
N GLU A 76 -8.84 33.02 23.25
CA GLU A 76 -7.66 33.62 23.87
C GLU A 76 -6.92 32.51 24.65
N ASN A 77 -5.63 32.34 24.35
CA ASN A 77 -4.65 31.51 25.06
C ASN A 77 -5.19 30.24 25.78
N VAL A 78 -5.79 29.31 25.02
CA VAL A 78 -6.23 28.03 25.60
C VAL A 78 -5.03 27.15 25.94
N THR A 79 -4.80 26.98 27.23
CA THR A 79 -3.93 25.92 27.73
C THR A 79 -4.78 24.67 27.91
N MET A 80 -4.60 23.66 27.06
CA MET A 80 -5.27 22.37 27.20
C MET A 80 -4.65 21.59 28.36
N ALA A 81 -5.15 21.81 29.58
CA ALA A 81 -4.88 20.93 30.70
C ALA A 81 -5.74 19.67 30.55
N PRO A 82 -5.17 18.45 30.62
CA PRO A 82 -6.00 17.25 30.65
C PRO A 82 -6.87 17.29 31.91
N GLY A 83 -8.17 17.49 31.72
CA GLY A 83 -9.15 17.47 32.80
C GLY A 83 -9.27 16.07 33.40
N ALA A 84 -9.59 16.00 34.69
CA ALA A 84 -9.76 14.75 35.46
C ALA A 84 -10.83 13.77 34.91
N GLY A 85 -11.55 14.15 33.85
CA GLY A 85 -12.53 13.32 33.15
C GLY A 85 -12.00 12.48 31.99
N THR A 86 -10.70 12.52 31.68
CA THR A 86 -10.13 11.57 30.70
C THR A 86 -9.91 10.20 31.38
N THR A 87 -10.97 9.42 31.47
CA THR A 87 -10.88 7.96 31.74
C THR A 87 -10.51 7.21 30.45
N GLY A 88 -9.74 7.86 29.56
CA GLY A 88 -9.09 7.17 28.46
C GLY A 88 -8.10 6.19 29.06
N ILE A 89 -8.50 4.92 29.18
CA ILE A 89 -7.58 3.82 29.45
C ILE A 89 -6.50 3.96 28.39
N VAL A 90 -5.28 4.28 28.81
CA VAL A 90 -4.11 4.27 27.94
C VAL A 90 -3.92 2.81 27.55
N VAL A 91 -4.54 2.41 26.45
CA VAL A 91 -4.25 1.12 25.83
C VAL A 91 -2.81 1.23 25.35
N LEU A 92 -1.92 0.56 26.07
CA LEU A 92 -0.53 0.45 25.66
C LEU A 92 -0.51 -0.08 24.23
N LYS A 93 0.18 0.66 23.35
CA LYS A 93 0.42 0.22 21.98
C LYS A 93 1.05 -1.16 22.05
N GLU A 94 0.42 -2.16 21.43
CA GLU A 94 1.00 -3.49 21.31
C GLU A 94 2.45 -3.39 20.83
N HIS A 95 3.33 -4.28 21.32
CA HIS A 95 4.79 -4.23 21.14
C HIS A 95 5.26 -4.43 19.69
N ALA A 96 4.85 -3.55 18.78
CA ALA A 96 5.36 -3.49 17.42
C ALA A 96 6.85 -3.17 17.46
N ILE A 97 7.68 -4.11 17.04
CA ILE A 97 9.12 -3.91 16.96
C ILE A 97 9.45 -3.18 15.66
N GLU A 98 10.14 -2.05 15.78
CA GLU A 98 10.71 -1.31 14.65
C GLU A 98 12.21 -1.66 14.51
N SER A 99 12.66 -1.96 13.30
CA SER A 99 14.03 -2.34 12.98
C SER A 99 14.40 -1.86 11.58
N GLU A 100 15.05 -0.70 11.52
CA GLU A 100 15.57 -0.16 10.25
C GLU A 100 16.49 -1.14 9.50
N PRO A 101 17.45 -1.85 10.15
CA PRO A 101 18.28 -2.83 9.45
C PRO A 101 17.45 -3.92 8.77
N TYR A 102 16.39 -4.39 9.41
CA TYR A 102 15.48 -5.38 8.81
C TYR A 102 14.72 -4.79 7.62
N ARG A 103 14.19 -3.56 7.74
CA ARG A 103 13.48 -2.89 6.63
C ARG A 103 14.37 -2.71 5.40
N ARG A 104 15.65 -2.36 5.60
CA ARG A 104 16.62 -2.24 4.50
C ARG A 104 16.87 -3.58 3.82
N LEU A 105 17.10 -4.65 4.59
CA LEU A 105 17.25 -6.01 4.04
C LEU A 105 16.01 -6.44 3.25
N VAL A 106 14.81 -6.17 3.77
CA VAL A 106 13.58 -6.45 3.03
C VAL A 106 13.53 -5.65 1.73
N ALA A 107 13.85 -4.35 1.74
CA ALA A 107 13.81 -3.51 0.54
C ALA A 107 14.85 -3.90 -0.53
N GLU A 108 15.93 -4.60 -0.16
CA GLU A 108 16.91 -5.13 -1.10
C GLU A 108 16.42 -6.37 -1.86
N LEU A 109 15.42 -7.09 -1.33
CA LEU A 109 14.87 -8.27 -1.99
C LEU A 109 14.01 -7.90 -3.21
N PRO A 110 13.94 -8.76 -4.25
CA PRO A 110 13.02 -8.57 -5.37
C PRO A 110 11.57 -8.48 -4.89
N CYS A 111 10.74 -7.72 -5.62
CA CYS A 111 9.32 -7.58 -5.30
C CYS A 111 8.66 -8.95 -5.22
N PHE A 112 8.02 -9.25 -4.09
CA PHE A 112 7.42 -10.56 -3.84
C PHE A 112 6.28 -10.90 -4.82
N TRP A 113 5.62 -9.87 -5.36
CA TRP A 113 4.52 -10.03 -6.32
C TRP A 113 5.00 -10.19 -7.77
N CYS A 114 5.76 -9.20 -8.28
CA CYS A 114 6.12 -9.14 -9.71
C CYS A 114 7.60 -9.48 -10.01
N GLY A 115 8.41 -9.74 -8.99
CA GLY A 115 9.82 -10.16 -9.15
C GLY A 115 10.80 -9.07 -9.56
N ILE A 116 10.37 -7.82 -9.77
CA ILE A 116 11.29 -6.73 -10.15
C ILE A 116 12.31 -6.48 -9.03
N SER A 117 13.58 -6.38 -9.40
CA SER A 117 14.69 -6.10 -8.48
C SER A 117 15.06 -4.61 -8.48
N GLY A 118 15.61 -4.11 -7.38
CA GLY A 118 16.11 -2.72 -7.26
C GLY A 118 15.06 -1.63 -7.05
N TYR A 119 13.77 -1.97 -7.04
CA TYR A 119 12.65 -1.03 -6.83
C TYR A 119 11.79 -1.38 -5.62
N SER A 120 12.16 -2.38 -4.84
CA SER A 120 11.39 -2.82 -3.68
C SER A 120 11.47 -1.84 -2.53
N GLN A 121 10.40 -1.80 -1.75
CA GLN A 121 10.31 -1.16 -0.45
C GLN A 121 9.83 -2.19 0.56
N HIS A 122 10.06 -1.91 1.84
CA HIS A 122 9.41 -2.64 2.93
C HIS A 122 7.93 -2.24 3.00
N ALA A 123 7.05 -3.17 2.62
CA ALA A 123 5.61 -3.00 2.73
C ALA A 123 5.12 -3.61 4.05
N HIS A 124 4.26 -2.87 4.76
CA HIS A 124 3.66 -3.34 6.01
C HIS A 124 2.45 -4.21 5.74
N LEU A 125 2.21 -5.18 6.62
CA LEU A 125 1.02 -6.02 6.59
C LEU A 125 -0.26 -5.17 6.76
N ASN A 126 -1.29 -5.41 5.92
CA ASN A 126 -2.60 -4.76 5.99
C ASN A 126 -3.51 -5.30 7.12
N TYR A 127 -2.94 -5.73 8.24
CA TYR A 127 -3.64 -6.29 9.39
C TYR A 127 -3.12 -5.64 10.67
N GLY A 128 -4.02 -5.34 11.61
CA GLY A 128 -3.66 -4.62 12.84
C GLY A 128 -3.15 -3.19 12.58
N LYS A 129 -3.43 -2.60 11.41
CA LYS A 129 -3.12 -1.19 11.12
C LYS A 129 -4.34 -0.30 11.45
N GLY A 130 -4.10 0.76 12.22
CA GLY A 130 -5.11 1.73 12.66
C GLY A 130 -4.49 3.12 12.79
N LEU A 131 -5.30 4.16 12.97
CA LEU A 131 -4.83 5.53 13.09
C LEU A 131 -3.83 5.64 14.26
N GLY A 132 -2.54 5.86 13.98
CA GLY A 132 -1.49 5.94 14.99
C GLY A 132 -0.93 4.61 15.52
N MET A 133 -1.34 3.45 14.96
CA MET A 133 -0.81 2.13 15.31
C MET A 133 0.25 1.70 14.30
N LYS A 134 1.47 1.46 14.78
CA LYS A 134 2.57 0.94 13.98
C LYS A 134 2.48 -0.59 13.91
N THR A 135 2.76 -1.15 12.74
CA THR A 135 2.83 -2.60 12.54
C THR A 135 4.26 -3.08 12.81
N ASP A 136 4.44 -4.29 13.35
CA ASP A 136 5.76 -4.87 13.59
C ASP A 136 6.54 -5.06 12.28
N ASP A 137 7.76 -4.51 12.19
CA ASP A 137 8.57 -4.52 10.97
C ASP A 137 8.86 -5.95 10.49
N ARG A 138 8.91 -6.94 11.38
CA ARG A 138 9.17 -8.35 11.03
C ARG A 138 8.03 -8.98 10.24
N THR A 139 6.85 -8.36 10.22
CA THR A 139 5.71 -8.81 9.39
C THR A 139 5.77 -8.30 7.96
N GLY A 140 6.62 -7.30 7.67
CA GLY A 140 6.72 -6.71 6.34
C GLY A 140 7.45 -7.57 5.32
N PHE A 141 7.27 -7.21 4.06
CA PHE A 141 7.73 -7.97 2.89
C PHE A 141 8.04 -7.04 1.70
N PRO A 142 8.83 -7.48 0.72
CA PRO A 142 9.28 -6.60 -0.36
C PRO A 142 8.18 -6.40 -1.41
N LEU A 143 7.78 -5.15 -1.66
CA LEU A 143 6.95 -4.78 -2.81
C LEU A 143 7.51 -3.57 -3.53
N CYS A 144 7.42 -3.56 -4.87
CA CYS A 144 7.97 -2.47 -5.65
C CYS A 144 7.20 -1.16 -5.50
N CYS A 145 7.95 -0.05 -5.47
CA CYS A 145 7.43 1.31 -5.56
C CYS A 145 6.86 1.61 -6.95
N SER A 146 6.09 2.70 -7.03
CA SER A 146 5.64 3.26 -8.30
C SER A 146 6.81 3.79 -9.12
N ARG A 147 6.71 3.65 -10.44
CA ARG A 147 7.67 4.16 -11.42
C ARG A 147 6.93 5.04 -12.43
N PRO A 148 7.61 5.88 -13.23
CA PRO A 148 6.94 6.69 -14.25
C PRO A 148 6.01 5.84 -15.13
N GLY A 149 4.72 6.14 -15.11
CA GLY A 149 3.69 5.43 -15.88
C GLY A 149 3.30 4.04 -15.36
N VAL A 150 3.82 3.57 -14.22
CA VAL A 150 3.55 2.22 -13.69
C VAL A 150 3.23 2.28 -12.20
N GLU A 151 2.02 1.89 -11.82
CA GLU A 151 1.64 1.71 -10.42
C GLU A 151 2.50 0.61 -9.77
N GLY A 152 3.06 0.90 -8.60
CA GLY A 152 3.84 -0.07 -7.83
C GLY A 152 2.96 -1.11 -7.15
N CYS A 153 3.45 -2.35 -7.03
CA CYS A 153 2.74 -3.39 -6.29
C CYS A 153 2.50 -2.98 -4.83
N HIS A 154 3.39 -2.17 -4.25
CA HIS A 154 3.21 -1.64 -2.90
C HIS A 154 1.94 -0.78 -2.80
N VAL A 155 1.75 0.15 -3.74
CA VAL A 155 0.56 1.01 -3.77
C VAL A 155 -0.71 0.19 -4.00
N ALA A 156 -0.67 -0.75 -4.94
CA ALA A 156 -1.81 -1.64 -5.20
C ALA A 156 -2.15 -2.48 -3.94
N TYR A 157 -1.15 -2.97 -3.22
CA TYR A 157 -1.35 -3.74 -1.99
C TYR A 157 -2.00 -2.90 -0.89
N ASP A 158 -1.47 -1.71 -0.60
CA ASP A 158 -1.96 -0.82 0.46
C ASP A 158 -3.42 -0.42 0.26
N ASN A 159 -3.84 -0.33 -1.00
CA ASN A 159 -5.19 0.02 -1.43
C ASN A 159 -6.10 -1.19 -1.66
N TYR A 160 -5.65 -2.40 -1.32
CA TYR A 160 -6.41 -3.65 -1.51
C TYR A 160 -6.81 -3.93 -2.98
N ARG A 161 -5.96 -3.53 -3.93
CA ARG A 161 -6.14 -3.71 -5.39
C ARG A 161 -5.15 -4.68 -6.01
N LEU A 162 -4.19 -5.21 -5.24
CA LEU A 162 -3.17 -6.11 -5.77
C LEU A 162 -3.75 -7.47 -6.17
N LEU A 163 -4.68 -8.00 -5.37
CA LEU A 163 -5.42 -9.22 -5.66
C LEU A 163 -6.73 -8.89 -6.34
N GLU A 164 -7.05 -9.63 -7.39
CA GLU A 164 -8.26 -9.44 -8.19
C GLU A 164 -9.54 -9.87 -7.44
N SER A 165 -9.43 -10.79 -6.48
CA SER A 165 -10.56 -11.35 -5.73
C SER A 165 -10.26 -11.49 -4.24
N GLY A 166 -11.32 -11.63 -3.43
CA GLY A 166 -11.24 -11.88 -1.99
C GLY A 166 -11.05 -10.64 -1.11
N GLY A 167 -10.94 -9.45 -1.72
CA GLY A 167 -11.00 -8.17 -1.01
C GLY A 167 -9.96 -8.03 0.09
N ARG A 168 -10.35 -7.43 1.23
CA ARG A 168 -9.42 -7.10 2.32
C ARG A 168 -8.84 -8.34 3.01
N GLU A 169 -9.63 -9.39 3.19
CA GLU A 169 -9.17 -10.62 3.85
C GLU A 169 -8.10 -11.33 3.04
N ALA A 170 -8.29 -11.47 1.72
CA ALA A 170 -7.27 -12.09 0.87
C ALA A 170 -5.93 -11.32 0.88
N HIS A 171 -5.98 -9.98 0.93
CA HIS A 171 -4.76 -9.17 1.05
C HIS A 171 -4.07 -9.33 2.41
N ARG A 172 -4.84 -9.55 3.49
CA ARG A 172 -4.29 -9.85 4.82
C ARG A 172 -3.61 -11.21 4.81
N GLU A 173 -4.27 -12.25 4.32
CA GLU A 173 -3.72 -13.59 4.18
C GLU A 173 -2.45 -13.59 3.32
N TYR A 174 -2.49 -12.91 2.17
CA TYR A 174 -1.31 -12.71 1.33
C TYR A 174 -0.16 -12.06 2.10
N GLY A 175 -0.44 -11.00 2.87
CA GLY A 175 0.60 -10.32 3.62
C GLY A 175 1.19 -11.17 4.74
N ILE A 176 0.37 -11.99 5.42
CA ILE A 176 0.83 -12.93 6.46
C ILE A 176 1.82 -13.93 5.86
N GLU A 177 1.45 -14.53 4.73
CA GLU A 177 2.29 -15.50 4.02
C GLU A 177 3.55 -14.84 3.43
N ALA A 178 3.43 -13.68 2.78
CA ALA A 178 4.55 -12.95 2.22
C ALA A 178 5.55 -12.52 3.31
N GLY A 179 5.07 -12.07 4.46
CA GLY A 179 5.90 -11.79 5.63
C GLY A 179 6.61 -13.04 6.14
N ARG A 180 5.93 -14.19 6.22
CA ARG A 180 6.55 -15.47 6.62
C ARG A 180 7.69 -15.85 5.68
N PHE A 181 7.43 -15.88 4.38
CA PHE A 181 8.44 -16.21 3.38
C PHE A 181 9.61 -15.24 3.38
N THR A 182 9.36 -13.94 3.61
CA THR A 182 10.42 -12.94 3.70
C THR A 182 11.35 -13.22 4.89
N ARG A 183 10.77 -13.49 6.07
CA ARG A 183 11.56 -13.87 7.26
C ARG A 183 12.38 -15.13 7.02
N GLU A 184 11.77 -16.17 6.44
CA GLU A 184 12.45 -17.43 6.11
C GLU A 184 13.62 -17.21 5.15
N GLN A 185 13.46 -16.38 4.13
CA GLN A 185 14.52 -16.03 3.19
C GLN A 185 15.69 -15.32 3.88
N ILE A 186 15.41 -14.29 4.69
CA ILE A 186 16.44 -13.54 5.42
C ILE A 186 17.18 -14.45 6.43
N LEU A 187 16.45 -15.32 7.13
CA LEU A 187 17.04 -16.29 8.05
C LEU A 187 17.94 -17.29 7.33
N LYS A 188 17.45 -17.87 6.22
CA LYS A 188 18.22 -18.82 5.40
C LYS A 188 19.47 -18.20 4.81
N ALA A 189 19.43 -16.91 4.48
CA ALA A 189 20.58 -16.15 4.01
C ALA A 189 21.58 -15.79 5.13
N GLY A 190 21.25 -16.04 6.41
CA GLY A 190 22.08 -15.65 7.55
C GLY A 190 22.18 -14.15 7.77
N LEU A 191 21.26 -13.37 7.17
CA LEU A 191 21.27 -11.90 7.19
C LEU A 191 20.45 -11.30 8.34
N TRP A 192 19.84 -12.12 9.19
CA TRP A 192 18.98 -11.64 10.26
C TRP A 192 19.73 -10.67 11.19
N PRO A 193 19.19 -9.45 11.46
CA PRO A 193 19.87 -8.48 12.31
C PRO A 193 20.12 -9.01 13.73
N LYS A 194 21.36 -8.93 14.21
CA LYS A 194 21.79 -9.47 15.52
C LYS A 194 20.96 -8.98 16.72
N LYS A 195 20.51 -7.72 16.67
CA LYS A 195 19.76 -7.06 17.76
C LYS A 195 18.24 -7.21 17.62
N LEU A 196 17.75 -7.90 16.59
CA LEU A 196 16.33 -8.09 16.35
C LEU A 196 15.89 -9.44 16.89
N PRO A 197 14.99 -9.50 17.89
CA PRO A 197 14.44 -10.75 18.37
C PRO A 197 13.77 -11.54 17.24
N LEU A 198 14.04 -12.84 17.20
CA LEU A 198 13.40 -13.74 16.23
C LEU A 198 11.87 -13.64 16.33
N TRP A 199 11.21 -13.82 15.20
CA TRP A 199 9.76 -13.88 15.15
C TRP A 199 9.29 -15.16 15.84
N GLN A 200 8.72 -15.00 17.03
CA GLN A 200 7.97 -16.06 17.70
C GLN A 200 6.56 -15.96 17.14
N GLY A 201 6.22 -16.77 16.14
CA GLY A 201 4.84 -16.82 15.66
C GLY A 201 3.88 -17.18 16.80
N SER A 202 2.59 -16.88 16.63
CA SER A 202 1.56 -17.52 17.46
C SER A 202 1.83 -19.04 17.45
N PRO A 203 1.83 -19.74 18.61
CA PRO A 203 2.26 -21.12 18.68
C PRO A 203 1.50 -21.94 17.64
N ARG A 204 2.25 -22.66 16.79
CA ARG A 204 1.65 -23.66 15.91
C ARG A 204 0.84 -24.58 16.80
N LYS A 205 -0.48 -24.65 16.62
CA LYS A 205 -1.27 -25.74 17.19
C LYS A 205 -0.76 -27.01 16.50
N THR A 206 0.19 -27.67 17.14
CA THR A 206 0.59 -29.04 16.81
C THR A 206 -0.62 -29.90 17.17
N ASN A 207 -1.27 -30.46 16.16
CA ASN A 207 -2.20 -31.57 16.31
C ASN A 207 -1.48 -32.84 15.87
#